data_AF-A0A1W9W3P5-F1
#
_entry.id   AF-A0A1W9W3P5-F1
#
_cell.length_a   1.000
_cell.length_b   1.000
_cell.length_c   1.000
_cell.angle_alpha   90.00
_cell.angle_beta   90.00
_cell.angle_gamma   90.00
#
_symmetry.space_group_name_H-M   'P 1'
#
loop_
_entity.id
_entity.type
_entity.pdbx_description
1 polymer ?
#
loop_
_entity_poly.entity_id
_entity_poly.type
_entity_poly.pdbx_seq_one_letter_code
_entity_poly.pdbx_strand_id
1 'polypeptide(L)'
;MGIGTGGTGGIYYPYGGGVAEIWTKYVPGVKAVAEVTGASVENVKLASKGETVVGEVMGDVAVAGYNGTSKFKGKKQKILSMAIMYPNLLQMVTLKDSVQRPSRRHDSDGDLVRRPRHQFHHGPGHHT
;
A
#
# COMPACT_ATOMS: atom_id res chain seq x y z
N MET A 1 16.97 0.20 18.88
CA MET A 1 15.97 1.05 18.21
C MET A 1 15.11 0.16 17.33
N GLY A 2 13.80 0.43 17.28
CA GLY A 2 12.87 -0.32 16.45
C GLY A 2 12.74 0.29 15.05
N ILE A 3 12.54 -0.58 14.05
CA ILE A 3 12.10 -0.22 12.71
C ILE A 3 10.72 -0.86 12.51
N GLY A 4 9.66 -0.04 12.51
CA GLY A 4 8.30 -0.53 12.27
C GLY A 4 8.13 -1.01 10.83
N THR A 5 7.73 -2.27 10.65
CA THR A 5 7.62 -2.91 9.33
C THR A 5 6.17 -3.25 8.99
N GLY A 6 5.80 -4.52 9.01
CA GLY A 6 4.46 -5.06 8.78
C GLY A 6 4.44 -6.53 9.20
N GLY A 7 3.44 -7.28 8.76
CA GLY A 7 3.40 -8.73 8.98
C GLY A 7 4.63 -9.45 8.39
N THR A 8 5.05 -10.56 8.99
CA THR A 8 6.27 -11.31 8.60
C THR A 8 6.21 -11.89 7.19
N GLY A 9 5.00 -12.13 6.65
CA GLY A 9 4.81 -12.55 5.25
C GLY A 9 4.80 -11.41 4.23
N GLY A 10 4.89 -10.17 4.69
CA GLY A 10 4.97 -8.98 3.83
C GLY A 10 6.41 -8.62 3.49
N ILE A 11 6.56 -7.78 2.46
CA ILE A 11 7.88 -7.34 1.99
C ILE A 11 8.58 -6.38 2.97
N TYR A 12 7.82 -5.70 3.83
CA TYR A 12 8.39 -4.74 4.79
C TYR A 12 9.29 -5.40 5.83
N TYR A 13 8.95 -6.61 6.28
CA TYR A 13 9.70 -7.30 7.31
C TYR A 13 11.16 -7.64 6.90
N PRO A 14 11.41 -8.29 5.74
CA PRO A 14 12.78 -8.55 5.29
C PRO A 14 13.55 -7.26 4.95
N TYR A 15 12.89 -6.21 4.44
CA TYR A 15 13.55 -4.92 4.20
C TYR A 15 14.02 -4.29 5.51
N GLY A 16 13.14 -4.18 6.50
CA GLY A 16 13.49 -3.66 7.81
C GLY A 16 14.59 -4.48 8.47
N GLY A 17 14.61 -5.81 8.26
CA GLY A 17 15.69 -6.69 8.72
C GLY A 17 17.04 -6.34 8.10
N GLY A 18 17.09 -6.15 6.78
CA GLY A 18 18.32 -5.76 6.09
C GLY A 18 18.82 -4.37 6.50
N VAL A 19 17.91 -3.39 6.64
CA VAL A 19 18.26 -2.05 7.15
C VAL A 19 18.78 -2.15 8.59
N ALA A 20 18.13 -2.94 9.44
CA ALA A 20 18.53 -3.14 10.82
C ALA A 20 19.94 -3.76 10.93
N GLU A 21 20.26 -4.74 10.08
CA GLU A 21 21.59 -5.36 10.02
C GLU A 21 22.66 -4.32 9.63
N ILE A 22 22.42 -3.55 8.56
CA ILE A 22 23.34 -2.52 8.08
C ILE A 22 23.59 -1.47 9.17
N TRP A 23 22.53 -0.96 9.80
CA TRP A 23 22.66 0.07 10.84
C TRP A 23 23.39 -0.45 12.08
N THR A 24 23.06 -1.67 12.52
CA THR A 24 23.73 -2.29 13.65
C THR A 24 25.22 -2.51 13.38
N LYS A 25 25.59 -2.81 12.13
CA LYS A 25 26.98 -3.06 11.74
C LYS A 25 27.80 -1.78 11.57
N TYR A 26 27.21 -0.74 10.99
CA TYR A 26 27.96 0.41 10.49
C TYR A 26 27.68 1.74 11.20
N VAL A 27 26.63 1.84 12.02
CA VAL A 27 26.30 3.08 12.76
C VAL A 27 26.72 2.93 14.22
N PRO A 28 27.76 3.65 14.68
CA PRO A 28 28.23 3.54 16.06
C PRO A 28 27.13 3.84 17.08
N GLY A 29 27.03 2.98 18.11
CA GLY A 29 26.05 3.15 19.18
C GLY A 29 24.61 2.76 18.81
N VAL A 30 24.35 2.31 17.58
CA VAL A 30 23.03 1.87 17.15
C VAL A 30 22.94 0.34 17.17
N LYS A 31 21.89 -0.18 17.81
CA LYS A 31 21.41 -1.55 17.63
C LYS A 31 19.98 -1.46 17.11
N ALA A 32 19.74 -1.91 15.90
CA ALA A 32 18.45 -1.84 15.24
C ALA A 32 17.81 -3.24 15.13
N VAL A 33 16.48 -3.28 15.19
CA VAL A 33 15.70 -4.51 14.99
C VAL A 33 14.46 -4.20 14.16
N ALA A 34 14.05 -5.14 13.31
CA ALA A 34 12.79 -5.07 12.59
C ALA A 34 11.63 -5.50 13.50
N GLU A 35 10.59 -4.68 13.55
CA GLU A 35 9.43 -4.90 14.41
C GLU A 35 8.19 -5.19 13.57
N VAL A 36 7.49 -6.28 13.91
CA VAL A 36 6.21 -6.64 13.29
C VAL A 36 5.16 -5.66 13.76
N THR A 37 4.42 -5.07 12.83
CA THR A 37 3.34 -4.13 13.11
C THR A 37 2.16 -4.39 12.17
N GLY A 38 1.07 -3.65 12.37
CA GLY A 38 -0.06 -3.49 11.44
C GLY A 38 0.25 -2.61 10.22
N ALA A 39 1.53 -2.40 9.89
CA ALA A 39 2.03 -1.67 8.73
C ALA A 39 1.75 -0.15 8.76
N SER A 40 1.58 0.45 7.57
CA SER A 40 1.76 1.89 7.34
C SER A 40 1.00 2.82 8.31
N VAL A 41 -0.28 2.55 8.60
CA VAL A 41 -1.07 3.44 9.48
C VAL A 41 -0.58 3.39 10.92
N GLU A 42 -0.21 2.19 11.39
CA GLU A 42 0.33 2.02 12.73
C GLU A 42 1.74 2.61 12.82
N ASN A 43 2.61 2.33 11.85
CA ASN A 43 3.96 2.87 11.80
C ASN A 43 3.99 4.40 11.87
N VAL A 44 3.09 5.08 11.15
CA VAL A 44 2.96 6.54 11.24
C VAL A 44 2.61 7.00 12.67
N LYS A 45 1.69 6.30 13.34
CA LYS A 45 1.27 6.65 14.72
C LYS A 45 2.40 6.39 15.72
N LEU A 46 3.07 5.24 15.61
CA LEU A 46 4.22 4.89 16.45
C LEU A 46 5.35 5.92 16.29
N ALA A 47 5.66 6.30 15.05
CA ALA A 47 6.69 7.29 14.76
C ALA A 47 6.31 8.66 15.32
N SER A 48 5.05 9.09 15.15
CA SER A 48 4.58 10.37 15.70
C SER A 48 4.60 10.43 17.23
N LYS A 49 4.54 9.28 17.92
CA LYS A 49 4.64 9.19 19.38
C LYS A 49 6.08 9.01 19.86
N GLY A 50 7.02 8.74 18.96
CA GLY A 50 8.40 8.36 19.30
C GLY A 50 8.54 6.93 19.84
N GLU A 51 7.51 6.09 19.69
CA GLU A 51 7.54 4.69 20.11
C GLU A 51 8.35 3.82 19.12
N THR A 52 8.40 4.21 17.84
CA THR A 52 9.36 3.68 16.86
C THR A 52 10.16 4.83 16.27
N VAL A 53 11.45 4.63 16.00
CA VAL A 53 12.31 5.71 15.48
C VAL A 53 12.13 5.87 13.97
N VAL A 54 11.94 4.76 13.26
CA VAL A 54 11.71 4.71 11.82
C VAL A 54 10.62 3.69 11.52
N GLY A 55 9.74 3.99 10.57
CA GLY A 55 8.68 3.08 10.15
C GLY A 55 8.51 3.08 8.65
N GLU A 56 8.33 1.90 8.07
CA GLU A 56 8.06 1.72 6.64
C GLU A 56 6.60 2.05 6.35
N VAL A 57 6.36 2.88 5.34
CA VAL A 57 5.04 3.43 5.04
C VAL A 57 4.83 3.54 3.54
N MET A 58 3.59 3.34 3.10
CA MET A 58 3.20 3.78 1.75
C MET A 58 3.14 5.32 1.70
N GLY A 59 3.51 5.89 0.56
CA GLY A 59 3.59 7.35 0.40
C GLY A 59 2.26 8.08 0.58
N ASP A 60 1.16 7.49 0.14
CA ASP A 60 -0.20 8.02 0.34
C ASP A 60 -0.58 8.08 1.83
N VAL A 61 -0.21 7.05 2.60
CA VAL A 61 -0.43 7.00 4.05
C VAL A 61 0.44 8.03 4.77
N ALA A 62 1.69 8.22 4.35
CA ALA A 62 2.57 9.25 4.90
C ALA A 62 2.00 10.67 4.68
N VAL A 63 1.56 10.97 3.45
CA VAL A 63 0.91 12.25 3.12
C VAL A 63 -0.39 12.44 3.91
N ALA A 64 -1.21 11.39 4.04
CA ALA A 64 -2.44 11.45 4.83
C ALA A 64 -2.14 11.70 6.33
N GLY A 65 -1.10 11.06 6.88
CA GLY A 65 -0.66 11.26 8.25
C GLY A 65 -0.16 12.68 8.51
N TYR A 66 0.72 13.17 7.64
CA TYR A 66 1.27 14.53 7.72
C TYR A 66 0.17 15.60 7.65
N ASN A 67 -0.80 15.44 6.74
CA ASN A 67 -1.89 16.39 6.56
C ASN A 67 -3.07 16.19 7.53
N GLY A 68 -3.14 15.05 8.24
CA GLY A 68 -4.24 14.74 9.14
C GLY A 68 -5.55 14.43 8.41
N THR A 69 -5.48 13.69 7.31
CA THR A 69 -6.62 13.29 6.46
C THR A 69 -6.85 11.78 6.50
N SER A 70 -7.90 11.28 5.83
CA SER A 70 -8.22 9.85 5.74
C SER A 70 -8.30 9.17 7.13
N LYS A 71 -7.40 8.21 7.42
CA LYS A 71 -7.33 7.48 8.70
C LYS A 71 -6.78 8.33 9.87
N PHE A 72 -6.37 9.57 9.60
CA PHE A 72 -5.79 10.51 10.57
C PHE A 72 -6.61 11.82 10.70
N LYS A 73 -7.90 11.80 10.30
CA LYS A 73 -8.78 12.99 10.31
C LYS A 73 -8.68 13.78 11.62
N GLY A 74 -8.37 15.07 11.49
CA GLY A 74 -8.30 16.02 12.61
C GLY A 74 -7.06 15.87 13.49
N LYS A 75 -6.13 14.96 13.16
CA LYS A 75 -4.92 14.69 13.96
C LYS A 75 -3.70 14.51 13.05
N LYS A 76 -3.03 15.63 12.74
CA LYS A 76 -1.74 15.60 12.03
C LYS A 76 -0.71 14.82 12.84
N GLN A 77 0.08 14.01 12.14
CA GLN A 77 1.12 13.18 12.72
C GLN A 77 2.47 13.89 12.55
N LYS A 78 3.28 13.92 13.61
CA LYS A 78 4.60 14.56 13.61
C LYS A 78 5.63 13.59 13.04
N ILE A 79 5.72 13.52 11.72
CA ILE A 79 6.63 12.61 11.00
C ILE A 79 7.45 13.36 9.96
N LEU A 80 8.61 12.81 9.63
CA LEU A 80 9.47 13.26 8.52
C LEU A 80 9.75 12.07 7.60
N SER A 81 9.97 12.35 6.31
CA SER A 81 10.38 11.34 5.33
C SER A 81 11.90 11.25 5.26
N MET A 82 12.45 10.04 5.30
CA MET A 82 13.90 9.80 5.25
C MET A 82 14.39 9.43 3.84
N ALA A 83 13.71 8.47 3.20
CA ALA A 83 14.05 8.00 1.86
C ALA A 83 12.85 7.34 1.17
N ILE A 84 12.89 7.25 -0.15
CA ILE A 84 11.96 6.45 -0.96
C ILE A 84 12.66 5.12 -1.27
N MET A 85 12.03 3.99 -0.94
CA MET A 85 12.62 2.66 -1.15
C MET A 85 12.39 2.14 -2.57
N TYR A 86 11.13 2.03 -3.00
CA TYR A 86 10.74 1.51 -4.31
C TYR A 86 9.30 1.96 -4.67
N PRO A 87 8.94 1.99 -5.96
CA PRO A 87 7.54 2.20 -6.35
C PRO A 87 6.70 0.96 -6.07
N ASN A 88 5.64 1.10 -5.27
CA ASN A 88 4.67 0.04 -5.05
C ASN A 88 3.58 0.08 -6.14
N LEU A 89 3.55 -0.95 -7.00
CA LEU A 89 2.55 -1.06 -8.06
C LEU A 89 1.36 -1.89 -7.59
N LEU A 90 0.16 -1.36 -7.79
CA LEU A 90 -1.08 -2.09 -7.55
C LEU A 90 -1.17 -3.29 -8.50
N GLN A 91 -1.13 -4.50 -7.93
CA GLN A 91 -1.34 -5.74 -8.66
C GLN A 91 -2.76 -6.23 -8.44
N MET A 92 -3.57 -6.21 -9.49
CA MET A 92 -4.88 -6.86 -9.50
C MET A 92 -4.74 -8.26 -10.09
N VAL A 93 -4.94 -9.27 -9.24
CA VAL A 93 -4.87 -10.68 -9.63
C VAL A 93 -6.25 -11.31 -9.46
N THR A 94 -6.62 -12.16 -10.40
CA THR A 94 -7.90 -12.86 -10.42
C THR A 94 -7.67 -14.28 -10.89
N LEU A 95 -8.54 -15.22 -10.49
CA LEU A 95 -8.45 -16.58 -10.98
C LEU A 95 -8.72 -16.60 -12.48
N LYS A 96 -8.13 -17.57 -13.17
CA LYS A 96 -8.27 -17.72 -14.63
C LYS A 96 -9.73 -17.75 -15.08
N ASP A 97 -10.58 -18.36 -14.27
CA ASP A 97 -11.98 -18.63 -14.60
C ASP A 97 -12.95 -17.55 -14.06
N SER A 98 -12.48 -16.60 -13.24
CA SER A 98 -13.31 -15.53 -12.68
C SER A 98 -13.44 -14.30 -13.59
N VAL A 99 -12.71 -14.23 -14.70
CA VAL A 99 -12.90 -13.20 -15.73
C VAL A 99 -13.48 -13.84 -16.97
N GLN A 100 -14.77 -13.57 -17.22
CA GLN A 100 -15.37 -13.86 -18.52
C GLN A 100 -14.64 -13.02 -19.57
N ARG A 101 -13.84 -13.69 -20.40
CA ARG A 101 -13.34 -13.07 -21.63
C ARG A 101 -14.55 -12.62 -22.43
N PRO A 102 -14.59 -11.37 -22.94
CA PRO A 102 -15.63 -10.95 -23.85
C PRO A 102 -15.76 -11.99 -24.96
N SER A 103 -16.97 -12.50 -25.19
CA SER A 103 -17.19 -13.50 -26.23
C SER A 103 -16.78 -12.91 -27.57
N ARG A 104 -15.70 -13.43 -28.15
CA ARG A 104 -15.31 -13.13 -29.52
C ARG A 104 -16.34 -13.81 -30.43
N ARG A 105 -17.35 -13.07 -30.88
CA ARG A 105 -18.13 -13.49 -32.05
C ARG A 105 -17.32 -13.10 -33.28
N HIS A 106 -16.92 -14.08 -34.08
CA HIS A 106 -16.49 -13.83 -35.45
C HIS A 106 -17.76 -13.66 -36.29
N ASP A 107 -17.77 -12.66 -37.16
CA ASP A 107 -18.74 -12.62 -38.26
C ASP A 107 -18.36 -13.68 -39.31
N SER A 108 -19.26 -14.01 -40.23
CA SER A 108 -19.05 -14.98 -41.31
C SER A 108 -17.85 -14.68 -42.22
N ASP A 109 -17.31 -13.46 -42.14
CA ASP A 109 -16.15 -13.00 -42.92
C ASP A 109 -14.83 -12.98 -42.13
N GLY A 110 -14.81 -13.48 -40.88
CA GLY A 110 -13.57 -13.65 -40.11
C GLY A 110 -13.06 -12.38 -39.40
N ASP A 111 -13.75 -11.26 -39.51
CA ASP A 111 -13.34 -10.00 -38.88
C ASP A 111 -13.84 -9.83 -37.43
N LEU A 112 -12.99 -9.19 -36.60
CA LEU A 112 -13.27 -8.85 -35.20
C LEU A 112 -14.26 -7.68 -35.12
N VAL A 113 -15.55 -7.97 -34.94
CA VAL A 113 -16.57 -6.94 -34.73
C VAL A 113 -16.44 -6.36 -33.31
N ARG A 114 -15.86 -5.16 -33.17
CA ARG A 114 -15.94 -4.37 -31.94
C ARG A 114 -17.31 -3.70 -31.84
N ARG A 115 -18.19 -4.16 -30.94
CA ARG A 115 -19.42 -3.42 -30.65
C ARG A 115 -19.10 -2.08 -29.96
N PRO A 116 -19.76 -0.97 -30.32
CA PRO A 116 -19.64 0.28 -29.58
C PRO A 116 -20.20 0.08 -28.16
N ARG A 117 -19.44 0.51 -27.15
CA ARG A 117 -19.91 0.56 -25.77
C ARG A 117 -20.90 1.72 -25.61
N HIS A 118 -22.20 1.42 -25.60
CA HIS A 118 -23.18 2.27 -24.93
C HIS A 118 -24.26 1.41 -24.28
N GLN A 119 -24.23 1.35 -22.95
CA GLN A 119 -25.37 1.61 -22.07
C GLN A 119 -24.93 1.39 -20.63
N PHE A 120 -24.69 2.51 -19.92
CA PHE A 120 -24.85 2.54 -18.47
C PHE A 120 -26.36 2.43 -18.21
N HIS A 121 -26.77 1.37 -17.55
CA HIS A 121 -28.13 1.28 -16.98
C HIS A 121 -28.08 1.94 -15.60
N HIS A 122 -28.67 3.13 -15.49
CA HIS A 122 -29.11 3.67 -14.21
C HIS A 122 -30.22 2.74 -13.67
N GLY A 123 -29.98 2.10 -12.52
CA GLY A 123 -31.05 1.46 -11.76
C GLY A 123 -31.96 2.53 -11.16
N PRO A 124 -33.30 2.34 -11.16
CA PRO A 124 -34.22 3.33 -10.62
C PRO A 124 -34.13 3.36 -9.09
N GLY A 125 -34.08 4.58 -8.55
CA GLY A 125 -34.29 4.81 -7.13
C GLY A 125 -35.71 4.48 -6.72
N HIS A 126 -35.87 3.97 -5.50
CA HIS A 126 -37.13 3.99 -4.79
C HIS A 126 -36.89 4.53 -3.38
N HIS A 127 -37.48 5.69 -3.12
CA HIS A 127 -37.91 6.12 -1.80
C HIS A 127 -39.07 5.24 -1.35
N THR A 128 -38.94 4.66 -0.16
CA THR A 128 -39.93 4.69 0.94
C THR A 128 -39.15 4.58 2.24
#